data_AF-L8WDW2-F1
#
_entry.id   AF-L8WDW2-F1
#
_cell.length_a   1.000
_cell.length_b   1.000
_cell.length_c   1.000
_cell.angle_alpha   90.00
_cell.angle_beta   90.00
_cell.angle_gamma   90.00
#
_symmetry.space_group_name_H-M   'P 1'
#
loop_
_entity.id
_entity.type
_entity.pdbx_description
1 polymer ?
#
loop_
_entity_poly.entity_id
_entity_poly.type
_entity_poly.pdbx_seq_one_letter_code
_entity_poly.pdbx_strand_id
1 'polypeptide(L)' 'MLKNSRNLYNHLTWLRARESQYVETEIKCRIVHEYNIINGYSAYLSGEALDNVRNHDDVASVSENVLGNWATAQ' A
#
# COMPACT_ATOMS: atom_id res chain seq x y z
N MET A 1 8.03 2.47 -0.52
CA MET A 1 8.56 3.68 -1.16
C MET A 1 8.55 3.51 -2.66
N LEU A 2 8.38 4.60 -3.40
CA LEU A 2 8.40 4.61 -4.87
C LEU A 2 9.77 5.01 -5.39
N LYS A 3 10.07 4.64 -6.64
CA LYS A 3 11.26 5.10 -7.35
C LYS A 3 11.20 6.62 -7.51
N ASN A 4 12.34 7.32 -7.40
CA ASN A 4 12.39 8.79 -7.42
C ASN A 4 11.81 9.44 -8.69
N SER A 5 11.83 8.73 -9.83
CA SER A 5 11.26 9.21 -11.10
C SER A 5 9.74 9.05 -11.19
N ARG A 6 9.10 8.44 -10.18
CA ARG A 6 7.67 8.12 -10.18
C ARG A 6 6.89 9.11 -9.35
N ASN A 7 5.66 9.33 -9.77
CA ASN A 7 4.77 10.30 -9.15
C ASN A 7 3.88 9.59 -8.12
N LEU A 8 3.99 10.00 -6.84
CA LEU A 8 3.20 9.45 -5.74
C LEU A 8 1.69 9.52 -6.01
N TYR A 9 1.21 10.66 -6.50
CA TYR A 9 -0.22 10.88 -6.77
C TYR A 9 -0.76 9.90 -7.82
N ASN A 10 -0.02 9.67 -8.91
CA ASN A 10 -0.41 8.71 -9.94
C ASN A 10 -0.44 7.26 -9.39
N HIS A 11 0.57 6.88 -8.61
CA HIS A 11 0.61 5.55 -7.98
C HIS A 11 -0.55 5.34 -7.00
N LEU A 12 -0.85 6.33 -6.15
CA LEU A 12 -1.97 6.24 -5.22
C LEU A 12 -3.32 6.24 -5.94
N THR A 13 -3.44 6.93 -7.07
CA THR A 13 -4.65 6.89 -7.92
C THR A 13 -4.86 5.48 -8.48
N TRP A 14 -3.79 4.86 -8.99
CA TRP A 14 -3.81 3.45 -9.42
C TRP A 14 -4.20 2.50 -8.27
N LEU A 15 -3.63 2.71 -7.08
CA LEU A 15 -3.91 1.86 -5.92
C LEU A 15 -5.37 1.99 -5.45
N ARG A 16 -5.90 3.22 -5.39
CA ARG A 16 -7.30 3.50 -5.02
C ARG A 16 -8.30 2.99 -6.05
N ALA A 17 -7.98 3.05 -7.34
CA ALA A 17 -8.85 2.47 -8.38
C ALA A 17 -9.07 0.97 -8.19
N ARG A 18 -8.08 0.28 -7.59
CA ARG A 18 -8.18 -1.15 -7.24
C ARG A 18 -8.98 -1.41 -5.97
N GLU A 19 -9.05 -0.48 -5.01
CA GLU A 19 -9.93 -0.61 -3.84
C GLU A 19 -11.38 -0.88 -4.26
N SER A 20 -11.86 -0.20 -5.31
CA SER A 20 -13.20 -0.41 -5.86
C SER A 20 -13.37 -1.76 -6.57
N GLN A 21 -12.30 -2.36 -7.10
CA GLN A 21 -12.35 -3.68 -7.75
C GLN A 21 -12.48 -4.83 -6.74
N TYR A 22 -12.17 -4.55 -5.48
CA TYR A 22 -12.09 -5.55 -4.42
C TYR A 22 -13.24 -5.47 -3.41
N VAL A 23 -14.28 -4.65 -3.67
CA VAL A 23 -15.41 -4.41 -2.76
C VAL A 23 -16.16 -5.70 -2.36
N GLU A 24 -16.18 -6.72 -3.21
CA GLU A 24 -16.81 -8.03 -2.93
C GLU A 24 -15.79 -9.12 -2.51
N THR A 25 -14.53 -8.75 -2.30
CA THR A 25 -13.45 -9.69 -1.96
C THR A 25 -12.89 -9.39 -0.56
N GLU A 26 -12.15 -10.33 0.01
CA GLU A 26 -11.39 -10.09 1.26
C GLU A 26 -10.17 -9.18 1.05
N ILE A 27 -9.93 -8.71 -0.17
CA ILE A 27 -8.76 -7.94 -0.55
C ILE A 27 -8.94 -6.50 -0.04
N LYS A 28 -8.34 -6.23 1.11
CA LYS A 28 -8.34 -4.91 1.74
C LYS A 28 -7.15 -4.09 1.26
N CYS A 29 -7.41 -2.86 0.84
CA CYS A 29 -6.41 -1.81 0.69
C CYS A 29 -6.95 -0.56 1.39
N ARG A 30 -6.12 0.06 2.24
CA ARG A 30 -6.43 1.33 2.91
C ARG A 30 -5.15 2.11 3.12
N ILE A 31 -5.00 3.21 2.39
CA ILE A 31 -3.90 4.15 2.59
C ILE A 31 -4.10 4.87 3.94
N VAL A 32 -3.06 4.86 4.78
CA VAL A 32 -3.05 5.46 6.12
C VAL A 32 -2.39 6.83 6.09
N HIS A 33 -1.26 6.95 5.38
CA HIS A 33 -0.47 8.17 5.37
C HIS A 33 0.36 8.28 4.10
N GLU A 34 0.53 9.52 3.61
CA GLU A 34 1.33 9.85 2.43
C GLU A 34 2.58 10.63 2.89
N TYR A 35 3.76 10.19 2.45
CA TYR A 35 5.03 10.81 2.78
C TYR A 35 5.66 11.44 1.53
N ASN A 36 5.33 12.70 1.27
CA ASN A 36 5.79 13.41 0.07
C ASN A 36 7.32 13.57 0.00
N ILE A 37 7.99 13.79 1.14
CA ILE A 37 9.44 14.01 1.21
C ILE A 37 10.24 12.80 0.71
N ILE A 38 9.75 11.59 1.00
CA ILE A 38 10.42 10.32 0.68
C ILE A 38 9.73 9.57 -0.47
N ASN A 39 8.81 10.22 -1.19
CA ASN A 39 8.00 9.61 -2.25
C ASN A 39 7.38 8.26 -1.83
N GLY A 40 6.74 8.24 -0.65
CA GLY A 40 6.29 7.00 -0.01
C GLY A 40 4.91 7.11 0.61
N TYR A 41 4.39 5.99 1.10
CA TYR A 41 3.11 5.92 1.80
C TYR A 41 3.11 4.73 2.77
N SER A 42 2.20 4.77 3.74
CA SER A 42 1.83 3.64 4.60
C SER A 42 0.40 3.22 4.27
N ALA A 43 0.15 1.91 4.19
CA ALA A 43 -1.16 1.36 3.90
C ALA A 43 -1.37 0.02 4.62
N TYR A 44 -2.63 -0.30 4.93
CA TYR A 44 -3.04 -1.66 5.24
C TYR A 44 -3.37 -2.37 3.93
N LEU A 45 -2.65 -3.45 3.66
CA LEU A 45 -2.82 -4.26 2.45
C LEU A 45 -3.06 -5.71 2.86
N SER A 46 -4.05 -6.34 2.25
CA SER A 46 -4.20 -7.80 2.24
C SER A 46 -3.07 -8.46 1.44
N GLY A 47 -2.89 -9.79 1.56
CA GLY A 47 -1.81 -10.52 0.89
C GLY A 47 -1.74 -10.27 -0.62
N GLU A 48 -2.86 -10.41 -1.33
CA GLU A 48 -2.90 -10.17 -2.78
C GLU A 48 -2.65 -8.69 -3.15
N ALA A 49 -3.15 -7.75 -2.36
CA ALA A 49 -2.87 -6.33 -2.58
C ALA A 49 -1.40 -5.99 -2.35
N LEU A 50 -0.77 -6.62 -1.34
CA LEU A 50 0.65 -6.47 -1.05
C LEU A 50 1.51 -7.03 -2.19
N ASP A 51 1.17 -8.21 -2.71
CA ASP A 51 1.90 -8.81 -3.83
C ASP A 51 1.77 -7.97 -5.10
N ASN A 52 0.58 -7.42 -5.37
CA ASN A 52 0.37 -6.46 -6.45
C ASN A 52 1.25 -5.21 -6.31
N VAL A 53 1.36 -4.65 -5.11
CA VAL A 53 2.21 -3.49 -4.85
C VAL A 53 3.68 -3.86 -5.02
N ARG A 54 4.14 -4.98 -4.46
CA ARG A 54 5.54 -5.44 -4.57
C ARG A 54 6.00 -5.61 -6.02
N ASN A 55 5.11 -6.09 -6.89
CA ASN A 55 5.39 -6.32 -8.30
C ASN A 55 5.14 -5.09 -9.19
N HIS A 56 4.70 -3.95 -8.63
CA HIS A 56 4.43 -2.77 -9.42
C HIS A 56 5.71 -2.03 -9.82
N ASP A 57 5.83 -1.65 -11.08
CA ASP A 57 7.03 -1.02 -11.65
C ASP A 57 7.43 0.30 -10.98
N ASP A 58 6.49 0.96 -10.30
CA ASP A 58 6.75 2.22 -9.61
C ASP A 58 7.41 2.01 -8.23
N VAL A 59 7.32 0.81 -7.67
CA VAL A 59 7.77 0.52 -6.31
C VAL A 59 9.28 0.28 -6.30
N ALA A 60 9.97 0.99 -5.40
CA ALA A 60 11.39 0.81 -5.16
C ALA A 60 11.65 -0.18 -4.03
N SER A 61 10.84 -0.09 -2.97
CA SER A 61 10.96 -0.96 -1.80
C SER A 61 9.64 -1.02 -1.05
N VAL A 62 9.41 -2.16 -0.39
CA VAL A 62 8.32 -2.35 0.56
C VAL A 62 8.95 -2.72 1.89
N SER A 63 8.51 -2.06 2.96
CA SER A 63 8.86 -2.44 4.33
C SER A 63 7.54 -2.80 5.02
N GLU A 64 7.49 -3.99 5.59
CA GLU A 64 6.35 -4.44 6.36
C GLU A 64 6.60 -4.14 7.82
N ASN A 65 5.65 -3.44 8.44
CA ASN A 65 5.67 -3.30 9.87
C ASN A 65 5.05 -4.56 10.48
N VAL A 66 5.89 -5.55 10.79
CA VAL A 66 5.50 -6.73 11.58
C VAL A 66 5.44 -6.33 13.05
N LEU A 67 4.69 -5.28 13.39
CA LEU A 67 4.22 -5.12 14.76
C LEU A 67 3.12 -6.17 14.92
N GLY A 68 3.56 -7.32 15.46
CA GLY A 68 2.73 -8.49 15.69
C GLY A 68 1.49 -8.17 16.52
N ASN A 69 0.46 -8.97 16.26
CA ASN A 69 -0.77 -9.11 17.03
C ASN A 69 -1.66 -7.86 17.13
N TRP A 70 -2.73 -7.86 16.34
CA TRP A 70 -3.99 -7.16 16.67
C TRP A 70 -4.70 -7.77 17.90
N ALA A 71 -3.96 -8.41 18.80
CA ALA A 71 -4.47 -9.17 19.95
C ALA A 71 -3.57 -8.97 21.17
N THR A 72 -3.67 -7.79 21.79
CA THR A 72 -3.85 -7.62 23.25
C THR A 72 -3.83 -6.12 23.59
N ALA A 73 -5.01 -5.53 23.69
CA ALA A 73 -5.28 -4.55 24.74
C ALA A 73 -6.43 -5.14 25.56
N GLN A 74 -6.06 -5.85 26.63
CA GLN A 74 -6.95 -6.18 27.74
C GLN A 74 -7.16 -4.94 28.59
#